data_AF-A0A349KXI6-F1
#
_entry.id   AF-A0A349KXI6-F1
#
_cell.length_a   1.000
_cell.length_b   1.000
_cell.length_c   1.000
_cell.angle_alpha   90.00
_cell.angle_beta   90.00
_cell.angle_gamma   90.00
#
_symmetry.space_group_name_H-M   'P 1'
#
loop_
_entity.id
_entity.type
_entity.pdbx_description
1 polymer ?
#
loop_
_entity_poly.entity_id
_entity_poly.type
_entity_poly.pdbx_seq_one_letter_code
_entity_poly.pdbx_strand_id
1 'polypeptide(L)'
;MKILCATLLLMAAAPASANDAVAGVSAGGIVFGKTDIVAMKKEVLNVGYDKISVDYEFLNESEAAVEETISFPMPEYTAGYKVADVYYGLLDQFSVLVDGKAVAYKTVMAANIKGKNLVKNCARRV
;
A
#
# COMPACT_ATOMS: atom_id res chain seq x y z
N MET A 1 -4.82 -37.55 21.70
CA MET A 1 -3.73 -36.62 21.30
C MET A 1 -3.92 -35.96 19.93
N LYS A 2 -4.47 -36.63 18.90
CA LYS A 2 -4.55 -36.08 17.53
C LYS A 2 -5.54 -34.92 17.35
N ILE A 3 -6.63 -34.92 18.12
CA ILE A 3 -7.72 -33.92 18.01
C ILE A 3 -7.27 -32.56 18.57
N LEU A 4 -6.35 -32.54 19.55
CA LEU A 4 -5.89 -31.31 20.20
C LEU A 4 -4.96 -30.47 19.30
N CYS A 5 -4.22 -31.12 18.38
CA CYS A 5 -3.38 -30.41 17.42
C CYS A 5 -4.21 -29.71 16.32
N ALA A 6 -5.35 -30.29 15.92
CA ALA A 6 -6.20 -29.74 14.86
C ALA A 6 -6.89 -28.43 15.29
N THR A 7 -7.26 -28.32 16.57
CA THR A 7 -7.88 -27.10 17.11
C THR A 7 -6.90 -25.94 17.26
N LEU A 8 -5.61 -26.21 17.47
CA LEU A 8 -4.59 -25.16 17.61
C LEU A 8 -4.22 -24.51 16.26
N LEU A 9 -4.29 -25.27 15.16
CA LEU A 9 -4.02 -24.77 13.80
C LEU A 9 -5.11 -23.83 13.28
N LEU A 10 -6.36 -24.01 13.70
CA LEU A 10 -7.47 -23.14 13.27
C LEU A 10 -7.43 -21.74 13.91
N MET A 11 -6.81 -21.58 15.08
CA MET A 11 -6.73 -20.30 15.80
C MET A 11 -5.61 -19.39 15.30
N ALA A 12 -4.70 -19.88 14.45
CA ALA A 12 -3.60 -19.10 13.88
C ALA A 12 -3.94 -18.44 12.54
N ALA A 13 -5.09 -18.74 11.94
CA ALA A 13 -5.55 -18.13 10.69
C ALA A 13 -6.26 -16.80 10.99
N ALA A 14 -5.49 -15.77 11.37
CA ALA A 14 -6.02 -14.42 11.36
C ALA A 14 -6.39 -14.03 9.91
N PRO A 15 -7.56 -13.42 9.66
CA PRO A 15 -7.90 -12.94 8.33
C PRO A 15 -6.89 -11.89 7.91
N ALA A 16 -6.13 -12.17 6.85
CA ALA A 16 -5.34 -11.15 6.18
C ALA A 16 -6.32 -10.22 5.46
N SER A 17 -6.40 -8.96 5.90
CA SER A 17 -7.13 -7.94 5.16
C SER A 17 -6.31 -7.57 3.93
N ALA A 18 -6.77 -7.95 2.75
CA ALA A 18 -6.17 -7.53 1.49
C ALA A 18 -6.33 -6.01 1.33
N ASN A 19 -5.31 -5.33 0.79
CA ASN A 19 -5.36 -3.91 0.47
C ASN A 19 -5.98 -3.68 -0.92
N ASP A 20 -7.15 -4.27 -1.18
CA ASP A 20 -7.87 -4.25 -2.46
C ASP A 20 -8.56 -2.91 -2.74
N ALA A 21 -7.81 -1.81 -2.69
CA ALA A 21 -8.32 -0.46 -2.95
C ALA A 21 -7.68 0.12 -4.21
N VAL A 22 -8.53 0.56 -5.15
CA VAL A 22 -8.12 1.45 -6.24
C VAL A 22 -8.11 2.87 -5.70
N ALA A 23 -7.25 3.74 -6.21
CA ALA A 23 -7.13 5.08 -5.67
C ALA A 23 -7.16 6.15 -6.75
N GLY A 24 -8.06 7.12 -6.59
CA GLY A 24 -8.01 8.39 -7.31
C GLY A 24 -7.29 9.46 -6.49
N VAL A 25 -6.64 10.40 -7.15
CA VAL A 25 -6.14 11.63 -6.50
C VAL A 25 -7.16 12.74 -6.70
N SER A 26 -7.71 13.29 -5.62
CA SER A 26 -8.64 14.43 -5.64
C SER A 26 -8.05 15.66 -4.94
N ALA A 27 -8.74 16.80 -5.03
CA ALA A 27 -8.33 18.04 -4.36
C ALA A 27 -8.20 17.93 -2.82
N GLY A 28 -8.73 16.86 -2.21
CA GLY A 28 -8.64 16.57 -0.77
C GLY A 28 -7.64 15.48 -0.37
N GLY A 29 -6.92 14.88 -1.33
CA GLY A 29 -6.01 13.74 -1.08
C GLY A 29 -6.40 12.48 -1.85
N ILE A 30 -5.89 11.33 -1.40
CA ILE A 30 -6.17 10.01 -1.99
C ILE A 30 -7.62 9.61 -1.66
N VAL A 31 -8.40 9.29 -2.69
CA VAL A 31 -9.74 8.71 -2.58
C VAL A 31 -9.62 7.25 -2.93
N PHE A 32 -9.84 6.38 -1.95
CA PHE A 32 -9.89 4.94 -2.18
C PHE A 32 -11.28 4.55 -2.68
N GLY A 33 -11.34 3.84 -3.80
CA GLY A 33 -12.53 3.24 -4.38
C GLY A 33 -12.39 1.73 -4.47
N LYS A 34 -13.51 1.06 -4.74
CA LYS A 34 -13.55 -0.34 -5.16
C LYS A 34 -14.09 -0.38 -6.58
N THR A 35 -13.49 -1.20 -7.43
CA THR A 35 -13.95 -1.47 -8.80
C THR A 35 -14.01 -2.98 -8.98
N ASP A 36 -15.04 -3.45 -9.67
CA ASP A 36 -15.19 -4.86 -10.04
C ASP A 36 -14.53 -5.16 -11.41
N ILE A 37 -13.88 -4.15 -12.01
CA ILE A 37 -13.28 -4.25 -13.35
C ILE A 37 -11.84 -4.77 -13.28
N VAL A 38 -11.07 -4.32 -12.28
CA VAL A 38 -9.70 -4.75 -12.05
C VAL A 38 -9.61 -5.38 -10.66
N ALA A 39 -9.39 -6.69 -10.61
CA ALA A 39 -9.28 -7.45 -9.37
C ALA A 39 -7.81 -7.66 -8.98
N MET A 40 -7.46 -7.37 -7.71
CA MET A 40 -6.19 -7.81 -7.14
C MET A 40 -6.30 -9.30 -6.79
N LYS A 41 -5.52 -10.15 -7.45
CA LYS A 41 -5.59 -11.61 -7.30
C LYS A 41 -4.58 -12.14 -6.30
N LYS A 42 -3.48 -11.40 -6.10
CA LYS A 42 -2.38 -11.81 -5.23
C LYS A 42 -1.58 -10.61 -4.76
N GLU A 43 -1.15 -10.70 -3.52
CA GLU A 43 -0.11 -9.86 -2.92
C GLU A 43 0.94 -10.76 -2.27
N VAL A 44 2.21 -10.42 -2.45
CA VAL A 44 3.33 -10.99 -1.69
C VAL A 44 4.16 -9.85 -1.10
N LEU A 45 3.92 -9.53 0.17
CA LEU A 45 4.72 -8.58 0.94
C LEU A 45 5.90 -9.30 1.62
N ASN A 46 7.11 -8.90 1.26
CA ASN A 46 8.34 -9.34 1.91
C ASN A 46 8.93 -8.18 2.71
N VAL A 47 9.16 -8.40 4.01
CA VAL A 47 9.76 -7.43 4.92
C VAL A 47 11.08 -7.99 5.42
N GLY A 48 12.18 -7.48 4.87
CA GLY A 48 13.54 -7.75 5.33
C GLY A 48 14.13 -6.57 6.08
N TYR A 49 15.28 -6.80 6.72
CA TYR A 49 16.02 -5.74 7.43
C TYR A 49 16.48 -4.62 6.47
N ASP A 50 17.02 -5.01 5.31
CA ASP A 50 17.58 -4.06 4.33
C ASP A 50 16.59 -3.66 3.23
N LYS A 51 15.51 -4.45 3.03
CA LYS A 51 14.61 -4.27 1.90
C LYS A 51 13.18 -4.71 2.21
N ILE A 52 12.24 -3.88 1.79
CA ILE A 52 10.83 -4.23 1.68
C ILE A 52 10.50 -4.36 0.19
N SER A 53 9.79 -5.42 -0.21
CA SER A 53 9.26 -5.56 -1.57
C SER A 53 7.82 -6.06 -1.53
N VAL A 54 7.03 -5.64 -2.50
CA VAL A 54 5.65 -6.08 -2.64
C VAL A 54 5.40 -6.43 -4.11
N ASP A 55 4.96 -7.66 -4.34
CA ASP A 55 4.58 -8.13 -5.67
C ASP A 55 3.06 -8.26 -5.73
N TYR A 56 2.44 -7.60 -6.71
CA TYR A 56 1.00 -7.64 -6.95
C TYR A 56 0.69 -8.30 -8.29
N GLU A 57 -0.39 -9.10 -8.33
CA GLU A 57 -0.99 -9.58 -9.58
C GLU A 57 -2.40 -9.00 -9.71
N PHE A 58 -2.62 -8.19 -10.75
CA PHE A 58 -3.92 -7.61 -11.09
C PHE A 58 -4.50 -8.29 -12.33
N LEU A 59 -5.82 -8.50 -12.34
CA LEU A 59 -6.57 -9.04 -13.46
C LEU A 59 -7.61 -8.03 -13.92
N ASN A 60 -7.58 -7.65 -15.19
CA ASN A 60 -8.71 -6.98 -15.83
C ASN A 60 -9.78 -8.06 -16.13
N GLU A 61 -10.92 -7.97 -15.44
CA GLU A 61 -12.05 -8.90 -15.55
C GLU A 61 -13.07 -8.47 -16.64
N SER A 62 -12.78 -7.40 -17.39
CA SER A 62 -13.61 -6.93 -18.50
C SER A 62 -13.06 -7.29 -19.88
N GLU A 63 -13.91 -7.17 -20.90
CA GLU A 63 -13.53 -7.36 -22.32
C GLU A 63 -12.86 -6.12 -22.94
N ALA A 64 -12.90 -4.98 -22.25
CA ALA A 64 -12.37 -3.72 -22.75
C ALA A 64 -10.98 -3.43 -22.16
N ALA A 65 -10.21 -2.59 -22.85
CA ALA A 65 -9.01 -1.99 -22.25
C ALA A 65 -9.43 -1.02 -21.14
N VAL A 66 -8.73 -1.09 -20.01
CA VAL A 66 -9.04 -0.31 -18.80
C VAL A 66 -7.78 0.39 -18.32
N GLU A 67 -7.91 1.67 -18.00
CA GLU A 67 -6.88 2.46 -17.34
C GLU A 67 -7.30 2.70 -15.89
N GLU A 68 -6.50 2.26 -14.93
CA GLU A 68 -6.76 2.42 -13.50
C GLU A 68 -5.53 2.96 -12.76
N THR A 69 -5.78 3.63 -11.63
CA THR A 69 -4.72 4.12 -10.74
C THR A 69 -4.65 3.26 -9.48
N ILE A 70 -3.52 2.59 -9.29
CA ILE A 70 -3.22 1.79 -8.10
C ILE A 70 -2.47 2.65 -7.08
N SER A 71 -2.88 2.61 -5.82
CA SER A 71 -2.11 3.22 -4.71
C SER A 71 -1.52 2.18 -3.79
N PHE A 72 -0.31 2.45 -3.33
CA PHE A 72 0.30 1.75 -2.21
C PHE A 72 0.25 2.64 -0.95
N PRO A 73 -0.52 2.27 0.09
CA PRO A 73 -0.58 3.06 1.31
C PRO A 73 0.69 2.86 2.15
N MET A 74 1.29 3.96 2.58
CA MET A 74 2.41 3.94 3.51
C MET A 74 1.90 4.02 4.95
N PRO A 75 2.53 3.31 5.91
CA PRO A 75 2.20 3.48 7.33
C PRO A 75 2.44 4.92 7.77
N GLU A 76 1.59 5.40 8.68
CA GLU A 76 1.79 6.68 9.33
C GLU A 76 3.11 6.69 10.10
N TYR A 77 3.81 7.82 10.05
CA TYR A 77 5.03 8.03 10.80
C TYR A 77 5.03 9.41 11.46
N THR A 78 5.68 9.49 12.62
CA THR A 78 5.76 10.75 13.36
C THR A 78 6.77 11.67 12.69
N ALA A 79 6.39 12.93 12.50
CA ALA A 79 7.34 13.98 12.15
C ALA A 79 8.24 14.26 13.36
N GLY A 80 9.41 13.62 13.41
CA GLY A 80 10.36 13.70 14.51
C GLY A 80 11.81 13.75 14.03
N TYR A 81 12.71 14.19 14.92
CA TYR A 81 14.15 14.24 14.64
C TYR A 81 14.73 12.82 14.55
N LYS A 82 15.55 12.55 13.53
CA LYS A 82 16.26 11.26 13.40
C LYS A 82 17.19 11.10 14.61
N VAL A 83 16.93 10.14 15.48
CA VAL A 83 17.77 9.84 16.65
C VAL A 83 18.66 8.59 16.46
N ALA A 84 18.55 7.91 15.32
CA ALA A 84 19.44 6.83 14.90
C ALA A 84 19.26 6.51 13.40
N ASP A 85 20.01 5.55 12.86
CA ASP A 85 19.86 5.04 11.48
C ASP A 85 18.73 3.99 11.40
N VAL A 86 17.54 4.39 11.85
CA VAL A 86 16.32 3.56 11.86
C VAL A 86 15.30 4.18 10.92
N TYR A 87 14.44 3.37 10.30
CA TYR A 87 13.42 3.87 9.38
C TYR A 87 12.44 4.83 10.09
N TYR A 88 12.43 6.11 9.67
CA TYR A 88 11.52 7.16 10.18
C TYR A 88 10.39 7.48 9.18
N GLY A 89 10.01 6.55 8.32
CA GLY A 89 8.86 6.71 7.42
C GLY A 89 9.13 7.46 6.11
N LEU A 90 10.35 7.96 5.90
CA LEU A 90 10.76 8.48 4.59
C LEU A 90 11.26 7.33 3.74
N LEU A 91 10.55 7.09 2.62
CA LEU A 91 11.03 6.21 1.57
C LEU A 91 12.31 6.79 0.99
N ASP A 92 13.40 6.03 1.09
CA ASP A 92 14.58 6.22 0.26
C ASP A 92 14.55 5.15 -0.84
N GLN A 93 14.90 5.53 -2.07
CA GLN A 93 15.06 4.58 -3.19
C GLN A 93 13.81 3.74 -3.55
N PHE A 94 12.60 4.32 -3.47
CA PHE A 94 11.39 3.62 -3.93
C PHE A 94 11.36 3.52 -5.47
N SER A 95 10.99 2.35 -5.98
CA SER A 95 10.86 2.09 -7.42
C SER A 95 9.65 1.22 -7.69
N VAL A 96 8.97 1.47 -8.81
CA VAL A 96 7.82 0.68 -9.25
C VAL A 96 8.13 0.03 -10.59
N LEU A 97 7.77 -1.25 -10.69
CA LEU A 97 7.90 -2.04 -11.91
C LEU A 97 6.50 -2.52 -12.32
N VAL A 98 6.16 -2.39 -13.60
CA VAL A 98 4.97 -3.01 -14.21
C VAL A 98 5.46 -3.91 -15.33
N ASP A 99 5.13 -5.20 -15.24
CA ASP A 99 5.62 -6.24 -16.16
C ASP A 99 7.16 -6.17 -16.37
N GLY A 100 7.88 -5.94 -15.27
CA GLY A 100 9.34 -5.83 -15.25
C GLY A 100 9.92 -4.51 -15.77
N LYS A 101 9.08 -3.55 -16.18
CA LYS A 101 9.53 -2.23 -16.67
C LYS A 101 9.35 -1.16 -15.61
N ALA A 102 10.38 -0.34 -15.41
CA ALA A 102 10.30 0.80 -14.51
C ALA A 102 9.25 1.81 -14.99
N VAL A 103 8.38 2.24 -14.07
CA VAL A 103 7.36 3.25 -14.33
C VAL A 103 7.49 4.41 -13.35
N ALA A 104 7.06 5.59 -13.77
CA ALA A 104 6.96 6.74 -12.89
C ALA A 104 5.81 6.56 -11.89
N TYR A 105 5.97 7.10 -10.68
CA TYR A 105 4.94 7.12 -9.65
C TYR A 105 4.80 8.53 -9.07
N LYS A 106 3.71 8.76 -8.34
CA LYS A 106 3.47 10.01 -7.61
C LYS A 106 3.29 9.69 -6.14
N THR A 107 3.96 10.46 -5.28
CA THR A 107 3.75 10.39 -3.82
C THR A 107 2.81 11.51 -3.40
N VAL A 108 1.77 11.14 -2.64
CA VAL A 108 0.86 12.09 -1.99
C VAL A 108 1.08 11.99 -0.50
N MET A 109 1.38 13.12 0.15
CA MET A 109 1.61 13.18 1.59
C MET A 109 0.47 13.92 2.29
N ALA A 110 -0.05 13.32 3.35
CA ALA A 110 -1.02 13.92 4.25
C ALA A 110 -0.43 14.04 5.66
N ALA A 111 -0.67 15.17 6.32
CA ALA A 111 -0.32 15.42 7.71
C ALA A 111 -1.61 15.50 8.50
N ASN A 112 -1.79 14.57 9.44
CA ASN A 112 -2.98 14.50 10.29
C ASN A 112 -2.63 14.92 11.72
N ILE A 113 -3.45 15.76 12.34
CA ILE A 113 -3.40 16.03 13.79
C ILE A 113 -4.76 15.65 14.37
N LYS A 114 -4.77 14.70 15.32
CA LYS A 114 -5.98 14.20 15.98
C LYS A 114 -7.09 13.78 14.99
N GLY A 115 -6.71 13.06 13.93
CA GLY A 115 -7.63 12.60 12.88
C GLY A 115 -8.10 13.69 11.90
N LYS A 116 -7.61 14.93 12.01
CA LYS A 116 -7.90 16.01 11.08
C LYS A 116 -6.75 16.17 10.09
N ASN A 117 -7.04 15.96 8.80
CA ASN A 117 -6.10 16.25 7.71
C ASN A 117 -5.85 17.75 7.62
N LEU A 118 -4.59 18.16 7.76
CA LEU A 118 -4.14 19.54 7.69
C LEU A 118 -3.60 19.91 6.31
N VAL A 119 -3.52 18.97 5.38
CA VAL A 119 -3.00 19.22 4.03
C VAL A 119 -4.08 19.86 3.18
N LYS A 120 -4.16 21.18 3.29
CA LYS A 120 -4.57 22.04 2.18
C LYS A 120 -3.26 22.57 1.56
N ASN A 121 -2.87 22.02 0.41
CA ASN A 121 -1.76 22.49 -0.44
C ASN A 121 -0.30 22.13 -0.06
N CYS A 122 -0.03 20.96 0.53
CA CYS A 122 1.37 20.49 0.65
C CYS A 122 1.74 19.62 -0.57
N ALA A 123 1.86 20.25 -1.75
CA ALA A 123 2.44 19.61 -2.92
C ALA A 123 3.96 19.79 -2.89
N ARG A 124 4.68 18.88 -2.25
CA ARG A 124 6.12 18.75 -2.55
C ARG A 124 6.21 17.93 -3.84
N ARG A 125 6.42 18.63 -4.97
CA ARG A 125 6.97 17.98 -6.16
C ARG A 125 8.37 17.49 -5.78
N VAL A 126 8.53 16.17 -5.77
CA VAL A 126 9.84 15.50 -5.80
C VAL A 126 9.98 14.90 -7.19
#